data_AF-A0A409YPL7-F1
#
_entry.id   AF-A0A409YPL7-F1
#
_cell.length_a   1.000
_cell.length_b   1.000
_cell.length_c   1.000
_cell.angle_alpha   90.00
_cell.angle_beta   90.00
_cell.angle_gamma   90.00
#
_symmetry.space_group_name_H-M   'P 1'
#
loop_
_entity.id
_entity.type
_entity.pdbx_description
1 polymer ?
#
loop_
_entity_poly.entity_id
_entity_poly.type
_entity_poly.pdbx_seq_one_letter_code
_entity_poly.pdbx_strand_id
1 'polypeptide(L)'
;MTNSHDDLYDYTAGRWVYNDALRRKERNVVFDVAGLSKLAAESVNQSPKDVINVSKLAESGFNRTFIITLRDDRQVVARIPYPITVPKYYAIASEVATIEYQRSCGIPVPEVYGYSADSDNIAGTPYILMEFIPGPKLSDIWRNLGDEEAVSVIRQLTELESRMMS
;
A
#
# COMPACT_ATOMS: atom_id res chain seq x y z
N MET A 1 -12.17 -25.10 -0.98
CA MET A 1 -10.87 -24.95 -1.65
C MET A 1 -11.10 -24.08 -2.88
N THR A 2 -11.11 -22.77 -2.69
CA THR A 2 -11.29 -21.79 -3.77
C THR A 2 -9.92 -21.40 -4.29
N ASN A 3 -9.71 -21.51 -5.60
CA ASN A 3 -8.45 -21.22 -6.29
C ASN A 3 -7.87 -19.88 -5.84
N SER A 4 -6.62 -19.89 -5.37
CA SER A 4 -5.93 -18.76 -4.75
C SER A 4 -5.57 -17.61 -5.69
N HIS A 5 -5.95 -17.66 -6.97
CA HIS A 5 -5.61 -16.64 -7.97
C HIS A 5 -6.69 -15.56 -8.16
N ASP A 6 -7.97 -15.84 -7.91
CA ASP A 6 -9.06 -14.86 -8.12
C ASP A 6 -9.12 -13.79 -7.02
N ASP A 7 -8.58 -14.06 -5.82
CA ASP A 7 -8.61 -13.11 -4.71
C ASP A 7 -7.67 -11.90 -4.95
N LEU A 8 -6.70 -11.95 -5.86
CA LEU A 8 -5.80 -10.81 -6.08
C LEU A 8 -6.49 -9.63 -6.78
N TYR A 9 -7.51 -9.90 -7.58
CA TYR A 9 -8.14 -8.90 -8.45
C TYR A 9 -9.45 -8.34 -7.90
N ASP A 10 -10.12 -9.08 -7.02
CA ASP A 10 -11.43 -8.70 -6.49
C ASP A 10 -11.37 -7.93 -5.18
N TYR A 11 -12.33 -7.02 -5.00
CA TYR A 11 -12.53 -6.32 -3.73
C TYR A 11 -13.26 -7.22 -2.73
N THR A 12 -12.61 -7.53 -1.62
CA THR A 12 -13.08 -8.47 -0.59
C THR A 12 -13.20 -7.85 0.80
N ALA A 13 -12.69 -6.65 1.05
CA ALA A 13 -12.73 -6.01 2.37
C ALA A 13 -14.12 -5.50 2.83
N GLY A 14 -15.13 -5.47 1.95
CA GLY A 14 -16.45 -5.00 2.34
C GLY A 14 -17.51 -5.07 1.24
N ARG A 15 -18.71 -4.59 1.56
CA ARG A 15 -19.87 -4.52 0.67
C ARG A 15 -20.57 -3.17 0.79
N TRP A 16 -21.23 -2.76 -0.28
CA TRP A 16 -22.04 -1.54 -0.28
C TRP A 16 -23.51 -1.86 -0.16
N VAL A 17 -24.23 -1.06 0.64
CA VAL A 17 -25.70 -1.16 0.76
C VAL A 17 -26.38 -0.84 -0.57
N TYR A 18 -25.79 0.06 -1.37
CA TYR A 18 -26.28 0.46 -2.68
C TYR A 18 -25.21 0.20 -3.76
N ASN A 19 -25.64 -0.33 -4.91
CA ASN A 19 -24.77 -0.59 -6.07
C ASN A 19 -23.56 -1.52 -5.79
N ASP A 20 -23.65 -2.48 -4.87
CA ASP A 20 -22.54 -3.38 -4.48
C ASP A 20 -21.76 -3.97 -5.66
N ALA A 21 -22.47 -4.59 -6.61
CA ALA A 21 -21.85 -5.22 -7.77
C ALA A 21 -21.08 -4.20 -8.63
N LEU A 22 -21.62 -3.00 -8.80
CA LEU A 22 -20.95 -1.92 -9.53
C LEU A 22 -19.72 -1.41 -8.77
N ARG A 23 -19.84 -1.14 -7.47
CA ARG A 23 -18.74 -0.63 -6.63
C ARG A 23 -17.57 -1.59 -6.51
N ARG A 24 -17.85 -2.91 -6.52
CA ARG A 24 -16.82 -3.97 -6.61
C ARG A 24 -16.19 -4.04 -7.99
N LYS A 25 -16.99 -3.97 -9.06
CA LYS A 25 -16.47 -3.97 -10.45
C LYS A 25 -15.55 -2.78 -10.74
N GLU A 26 -15.87 -1.60 -10.22
CA GLU A 26 -15.04 -0.38 -10.33
C GLU A 26 -13.68 -0.51 -9.60
N ARG A 27 -13.56 -1.47 -8.68
CA ARG A 27 -12.36 -1.78 -7.90
C ARG A 27 -11.70 -3.09 -8.31
N ASN A 28 -12.19 -3.73 -9.37
CA ASN A 28 -11.49 -4.86 -9.96
C ASN A 28 -10.32 -4.31 -10.78
N VAL A 29 -9.12 -4.80 -10.48
CA VAL A 29 -7.88 -4.37 -11.13
C VAL A 29 -7.17 -5.62 -11.60
N VAL A 30 -7.01 -5.77 -12.90
CA VAL A 30 -6.22 -6.85 -13.51
C VAL A 30 -4.84 -6.29 -13.83
N PHE A 31 -3.80 -7.00 -13.43
CA PHE A 31 -2.41 -6.61 -13.61
C PHE A 31 -1.53 -7.86 -13.71
N ASP A 32 -0.31 -7.70 -14.23
CA ASP A 32 0.67 -8.78 -14.31
C ASP A 32 1.38 -8.95 -12.96
N VAL A 33 1.04 -10.02 -12.24
CA VAL A 33 1.61 -10.35 -10.93
C VAL A 33 3.11 -10.63 -11.02
N ALA A 34 3.58 -11.27 -12.10
CA ALA A 34 5.00 -11.57 -12.28
C ALA A 34 5.79 -10.29 -12.60
N GLY A 35 5.22 -9.41 -13.42
CA GLY A 35 5.73 -8.07 -13.70
C GLY A 35 5.87 -7.24 -12.44
N LEU A 36 4.83 -7.18 -11.61
CA LEU A 36 4.86 -6.48 -10.32
C LEU A 36 5.91 -7.07 -9.36
N SER A 37 5.97 -8.40 -9.27
CA SER A 37 6.94 -9.12 -8.44
C SER A 37 8.39 -8.82 -8.85
N LYS A 38 8.64 -8.78 -10.16
CA LYS A 38 9.94 -8.41 -10.71
C LYS A 38 10.34 -6.98 -10.33
N LEU A 39 9.43 -6.02 -10.54
CA LEU A 39 9.67 -4.62 -10.19
C LEU A 39 9.95 -4.45 -8.69
N ALA A 40 9.21 -5.15 -7.82
CA ALA A 40 9.39 -5.11 -6.37
C ALA A 40 10.73 -5.69 -5.91
N ALA A 41 11.18 -6.80 -6.50
CA ALA A 41 12.50 -7.35 -6.18
C ALA A 41 13.62 -6.42 -6.64
N GLU A 42 13.53 -5.92 -7.87
CA GLU A 42 14.53 -5.03 -8.45
C GLU A 42 14.64 -3.71 -7.68
N SER A 43 13.53 -3.17 -7.15
CA SER A 43 13.52 -1.92 -6.38
C SER A 43 14.29 -2.00 -5.06
N VAL A 44 14.57 -3.21 -4.57
CA VAL A 44 15.39 -3.44 -3.36
C VAL A 44 16.67 -4.23 -3.67
N ASN A 45 17.12 -4.19 -4.93
CA ASN A 45 18.35 -4.84 -5.41
C ASN A 45 18.36 -6.38 -5.20
N GLN A 46 17.21 -7.03 -5.36
CA GLN A 46 17.04 -8.48 -5.27
C GLN A 46 16.66 -9.09 -6.63
N SER A 47 16.87 -10.40 -6.78
CA SER A 47 16.46 -11.11 -8.00
C SER A 47 14.96 -11.36 -7.99
N PRO A 48 14.25 -11.30 -9.14
CA PRO A 48 12.86 -11.74 -9.23
C PRO A 48 12.65 -13.19 -8.78
N LYS A 49 13.71 -14.02 -8.84
CA LYS A 49 13.71 -15.41 -8.35
C LYS A 49 13.68 -15.52 -6.82
N ASP A 50 13.89 -14.43 -6.11
CA ASP A 50 13.89 -14.37 -4.65
C ASP A 50 12.51 -14.00 -4.09
N VAL A 51 11.55 -13.64 -4.94
CA VAL A 51 10.14 -13.48 -4.53
C VAL A 51 9.57 -14.86 -4.17
N ILE A 52 9.12 -15.01 -2.93
CA ILE A 52 8.56 -16.27 -2.42
C ILE A 52 7.04 -16.19 -2.22
N ASN A 53 6.49 -15.00 -2.02
CA ASN A 53 5.05 -14.83 -1.82
C ASN A 53 4.58 -13.44 -2.25
N VAL A 54 3.36 -13.39 -2.79
CA VAL A 54 2.60 -12.17 -3.03
C VAL A 54 1.22 -12.36 -2.42
N SER A 55 0.84 -11.52 -1.47
CA SER A 55 -0.47 -11.59 -0.85
C SER A 55 -1.09 -10.22 -0.70
N LYS A 56 -2.43 -10.19 -0.65
CA LYS A 56 -3.17 -8.96 -0.38
C LYS A 56 -2.95 -8.56 1.08
N LEU A 57 -2.47 -7.33 1.29
CA LEU A 57 -2.21 -6.76 2.61
C LEU A 57 -3.42 -5.98 3.12
N ALA A 58 -4.00 -5.14 2.26
CA ALA A 58 -5.13 -4.29 2.62
C ALA A 58 -5.87 -3.80 1.37
N GLU A 59 -7.14 -3.43 1.57
CA GLU A 59 -7.92 -2.71 0.58
C GLU A 59 -8.46 -1.44 1.22
N SER A 60 -8.15 -0.31 0.61
CA SER A 60 -8.66 1.00 1.01
C SER A 60 -9.80 1.43 0.09
N GLY A 61 -10.27 2.67 0.21
CA GLY A 61 -11.23 3.24 -0.74
C GLY A 61 -10.65 3.50 -2.14
N PHE A 62 -9.33 3.68 -2.24
CA PHE A 62 -8.63 4.23 -3.42
C PHE A 62 -7.58 3.29 -4.01
N ASN A 63 -6.97 2.45 -3.18
CA ASN A 63 -5.87 1.56 -3.56
C ASN A 63 -6.12 0.15 -3.02
N ARG A 64 -5.65 -0.85 -3.77
CA ARG A 64 -5.35 -2.19 -3.27
C ARG A 64 -3.87 -2.27 -2.93
N THR A 65 -3.57 -2.85 -1.78
CA THR A 65 -2.21 -2.97 -1.27
C THR A 65 -1.84 -4.44 -1.14
N PHE A 66 -0.68 -4.79 -1.66
CA PHE A 66 -0.07 -6.10 -1.58
C PHE A 66 1.20 -6.03 -0.75
N ILE A 67 1.56 -7.18 -0.17
CA ILE A 67 2.86 -7.42 0.42
C ILE A 67 3.56 -8.49 -0.40
N ILE A 68 4.80 -8.18 -0.79
CA ILE A 68 5.67 -9.05 -1.58
C ILE A 68 6.82 -9.44 -0.65
N THR A 69 6.89 -10.73 -0.33
CA THR A 69 7.91 -11.28 0.57
C THR A 69 9.04 -11.90 -0.26
N LEU A 70 10.27 -11.54 0.09
CA LEU A 70 11.49 -12.02 -0.51
C LEU A 70 12.12 -13.12 0.35
N ARG A 71 13.04 -13.90 -0.23
CA ARG A 71 13.70 -15.04 0.44
C ARG A 71 14.57 -14.62 1.63
N ASP A 72 15.00 -13.36 1.68
CA ASP A 72 15.79 -12.76 2.77
C ASP A 72 14.91 -12.12 3.86
N ASP A 73 13.62 -12.50 3.91
CA ASP A 73 12.59 -11.97 4.82
C ASP A 73 12.25 -10.49 4.62
N ARG A 74 12.85 -9.79 3.64
CA ARG A 74 12.43 -8.44 3.30
C ARG A 74 11.02 -8.44 2.72
N GLN A 75 10.28 -7.40 3.07
CA GLN A 75 8.91 -7.20 2.62
C GLN A 75 8.79 -5.86 1.90
N VAL A 76 8.25 -5.91 0.69
CA VAL A 76 7.95 -4.73 -0.12
C VAL A 76 6.44 -4.56 -0.18
N VAL A 77 5.96 -3.36 0.11
CA VAL A 77 4.55 -3.00 -0.06
C VAL A 77 4.36 -2.50 -1.48
N ALA A 78 3.41 -3.09 -2.21
CA ALA A 78 2.99 -2.63 -3.52
C ALA A 78 1.57 -2.07 -3.44
N ARG A 79 1.38 -0.79 -3.74
CA ARG A 79 0.07 -0.12 -3.78
C ARG A 79 -0.34 0.09 -5.22
N ILE A 80 -1.51 -0.39 -5.58
CA ILE A 80 -2.11 -0.25 -6.91
C ILE A 80 -3.41 0.55 -6.79
N PRO A 81 -3.57 1.68 -7.50
CA PRO A 81 -4.80 2.46 -7.47
C PRO A 81 -5.93 1.72 -8.19
N TYR A 82 -7.15 1.87 -7.68
CA TYR A 82 -8.32 1.39 -8.40
C TYR A 82 -8.56 2.22 -9.67
N PRO A 83 -9.14 1.63 -10.73
CA PRO A 83 -9.51 2.34 -11.95
C PRO A 83 -10.37 3.59 -11.73
N ILE A 84 -11.19 3.60 -10.67
CA ILE A 84 -12.05 4.72 -10.28
C ILE A 84 -11.28 5.89 -9.63
N THR A 85 -10.03 5.68 -9.21
CA THR A 85 -9.21 6.73 -8.60
C THR A 85 -8.72 7.66 -9.71
N VAL A 86 -9.23 8.89 -9.72
CA VAL A 86 -8.95 9.90 -10.73
C VAL A 86 -8.52 11.22 -10.09
N PRO A 87 -7.68 12.02 -10.76
CA PRO A 87 -6.99 11.74 -12.03
C PRO A 87 -5.84 10.72 -11.86
N LYS A 88 -5.76 9.73 -12.76
CA LYS A 88 -4.91 8.53 -12.59
C LYS A 88 -3.44 8.84 -12.33
N TYR A 89 -2.84 9.70 -13.16
CA TYR A 89 -1.43 10.05 -13.05
C TYR A 89 -1.13 10.77 -11.73
N TYR A 90 -1.87 11.83 -11.43
CA TYR A 90 -1.62 12.64 -10.23
C TYR A 90 -2.01 11.92 -8.94
N ALA A 91 -2.87 10.91 -8.97
CA ALA A 91 -3.15 10.11 -7.79
C ALA A 91 -1.89 9.41 -7.26
N ILE A 92 -1.01 8.94 -8.16
CA ILE A 92 0.27 8.32 -7.78
C ILE A 92 1.34 9.39 -7.59
N ALA A 93 1.52 10.28 -8.56
CA ALA A 93 2.60 11.27 -8.52
C ALA A 93 2.50 12.21 -7.31
N SER A 94 1.28 12.65 -6.95
CA SER A 94 1.10 13.53 -5.78
C SER A 94 1.32 12.80 -4.46
N GLU A 95 0.95 11.53 -4.38
CA GLU A 95 1.15 10.71 -3.18
C GLU A 95 2.65 10.47 -2.93
N VAL A 96 3.39 10.05 -3.96
CA VAL A 96 4.85 9.86 -3.87
C VAL A 96 5.56 11.15 -3.51
N ALA A 97 5.25 12.25 -4.21
CA ALA A 97 5.84 13.56 -3.93
C ALA A 97 5.60 14.01 -2.48
N THR A 98 4.40 13.73 -1.94
CA THR A 98 4.07 14.06 -0.54
C THR A 98 4.85 13.20 0.45
N ILE A 99 4.95 11.89 0.21
CA ILE A 99 5.70 10.97 1.08
C ILE A 99 7.19 11.36 1.10
N GLU A 100 7.79 11.57 -0.07
CA GLU A 100 9.20 11.95 -0.18
C GLU A 100 9.48 13.31 0.48
N TYR A 101 8.58 14.29 0.28
CA TYR A 101 8.68 15.59 0.94
C TYR A 101 8.62 15.44 2.47
N GLN A 102 7.62 14.73 3.00
CA GLN A 102 7.49 14.50 4.44
C GLN A 102 8.72 13.79 5.02
N ARG A 103 9.24 12.78 4.32
CA ARG A 103 10.48 12.09 4.71
C ARG A 103 11.67 13.05 4.74
N SER A 104 11.78 13.96 3.77
CA SER A 104 12.84 15.00 3.76
C SER A 104 12.73 15.98 4.94
N CYS A 105 11.53 16.19 5.48
CA CYS A 105 11.28 16.95 6.71
C CYS A 105 11.47 16.11 7.99
N GLY A 106 12.00 14.89 7.88
CA GLY A 106 12.25 13.97 9.00
C GLY A 106 10.98 13.35 9.59
N ILE A 107 9.84 13.42 8.91
CA ILE A 107 8.62 12.74 9.32
C ILE A 107 8.80 11.23 9.07
N PRO A 108 8.50 10.36 10.04
CA PRO A 108 8.63 8.90 9.91
C PRO A 108 7.53 8.31 9.01
N VAL A 109 7.65 8.53 7.71
CA VAL A 109 6.82 7.90 6.66
C VAL A 109 7.62 6.82 5.93
N PRO A 110 6.99 5.82 5.27
CA PRO A 110 7.69 4.76 4.53
C PRO A 110 8.65 5.27 3.45
N GLU A 111 9.69 4.51 3.15
CA GLU A 111 10.60 4.80 2.04
C GLU A 111 9.96 4.36 0.74
N VAL A 112 9.98 5.23 -0.29
CA VAL A 112 9.54 4.85 -1.64
C VAL A 112 10.72 4.22 -2.36
N TYR A 113 10.59 2.96 -2.75
CA TYR A 113 11.61 2.24 -3.52
C TYR A 113 11.46 2.46 -5.02
N GLY A 114 10.25 2.77 -5.49
CA GLY A 114 9.97 3.08 -6.89
C GLY A 114 8.48 3.21 -7.17
N TYR A 115 8.11 3.83 -8.28
CA TYR A 115 6.71 3.96 -8.69
C TYR A 115 6.58 4.10 -10.21
N SER A 116 5.37 3.82 -10.73
CA SER A 116 4.95 4.19 -12.08
C SER A 116 3.54 4.77 -12.00
N ALA A 117 3.34 5.95 -12.57
CA ALA A 117 2.06 6.65 -12.57
C ALA A 117 1.18 6.31 -13.78
N ASP A 118 1.71 5.51 -14.71
CA ASP A 118 1.03 5.01 -15.90
C ASP A 118 1.02 3.47 -15.92
N SER A 119 0.33 2.90 -16.91
CA SER A 119 0.27 1.45 -17.12
C SER A 119 1.30 0.97 -18.14
N ASP A 120 2.16 1.84 -18.68
CA ASP A 120 3.16 1.48 -19.69
C ASP A 120 4.41 0.93 -19.00
N ASN A 121 4.21 -0.17 -18.28
CA ASN A 121 5.23 -0.88 -17.53
C ASN A 121 4.90 -2.38 -17.51
N ILE A 122 5.85 -3.21 -17.09
CA ILE A 122 5.71 -4.66 -17.15
C ILE A 122 4.61 -5.24 -16.23
N ALA A 123 4.14 -4.49 -15.23
CA ALA A 123 3.00 -4.90 -14.41
C ALA A 123 1.65 -4.56 -15.08
N GLY A 124 1.64 -3.72 -16.13
CA GLY A 124 0.42 -3.28 -16.82
C GLY A 124 -0.50 -2.38 -15.98
N THR A 125 -0.02 -1.87 -14.85
CA THR A 125 -0.79 -1.03 -13.91
C THR A 125 0.10 0.03 -13.28
N PRO A 126 -0.43 1.21 -12.91
CA PRO A 126 0.29 2.11 -12.02
C PRO A 126 0.53 1.44 -10.67
N TYR A 127 1.62 1.81 -10.00
CA TYR A 127 1.96 1.27 -8.70
C TYR A 127 2.87 2.22 -7.90
N ILE A 128 2.91 2.00 -6.58
CA ILE A 128 3.95 2.51 -5.68
C ILE A 128 4.56 1.30 -4.95
N LEU A 129 5.88 1.17 -4.98
CA LEU A 129 6.66 0.20 -4.22
C LEU A 129 7.31 0.93 -3.05
N MET A 130 7.09 0.47 -1.84
CA MET A 130 7.56 1.15 -0.64
C MET A 130 7.88 0.20 0.51
N GLU A 131 8.54 0.74 1.52
CA GLU A 131 8.90 0.08 2.77
C GLU A 131 7.67 -0.50 3.48
N PHE A 132 7.80 -1.75 3.96
CA PHE A 132 6.86 -2.31 4.92
C PHE A 132 7.22 -1.86 6.33
N ILE A 133 6.28 -1.20 7.03
CA ILE A 133 6.46 -0.78 8.42
C ILE A 133 5.90 -1.86 9.35
N PRO A 134 6.74 -2.60 10.08
CA PRO A 134 6.27 -3.62 11.01
C PRO A 134 5.64 -2.97 12.24
N GLY A 135 4.55 -3.55 12.71
CA GLY A 135 3.88 -3.13 13.94
C GLY A 135 2.36 -3.27 13.87
N PRO A 136 1.68 -3.26 15.03
CA PRO A 136 0.23 -3.25 15.07
C PRO A 136 -0.31 -1.89 14.60
N LYS A 137 -1.51 -1.89 14.01
CA LYS A 137 -2.23 -0.63 13.78
C LYS A 137 -2.72 -0.11 15.12
N LEU A 138 -2.69 1.20 15.30
CA LEU A 138 -3.19 1.83 16.52
C LEU A 138 -4.66 1.44 16.80
N SER A 139 -5.48 1.29 15.76
CA SER A 139 -6.88 0.84 15.87
C SER A 139 -7.05 -0.50 16.58
N ASP A 140 -6.06 -1.39 16.43
CA ASP A 140 -6.15 -2.77 16.91
C ASP A 140 -5.77 -2.87 18.39
N ILE A 141 -4.94 -1.94 18.87
CA ILE A 141 -4.45 -1.90 20.24
C ILE A 141 -5.10 -0.82 21.10
N TRP A 142 -5.76 0.19 20.50
CA TRP A 142 -6.25 1.39 21.19
C TRP A 142 -7.06 1.09 22.46
N ARG A 143 -7.96 0.10 22.39
CA ARG A 143 -8.83 -0.28 23.52
C ARG A 143 -8.10 -0.99 24.67
N ASN A 144 -6.88 -1.48 24.40
CA ASN A 144 -6.07 -2.23 25.34
C ASN A 144 -4.96 -1.38 25.96
N LEU A 145 -4.78 -0.13 25.50
CA LEU A 145 -3.80 0.80 26.05
C LEU A 145 -4.23 1.25 27.45
N GLY A 146 -3.29 1.32 28.37
CA GLY A 146 -3.48 2.02 29.64
C GLY A 146 -3.52 3.54 29.45
N ASP A 147 -4.04 4.26 30.45
CA ASP A 147 -4.19 5.72 30.39
C ASP A 147 -2.85 6.43 30.08
N GLU A 148 -1.76 6.02 30.71
CA GLU A 148 -0.43 6.61 30.47
C GLU A 148 0.09 6.34 29.06
N GLU A 149 -0.16 5.15 28.52
CA GLU A 149 0.23 4.78 27.15
C GLU A 149 -0.57 5.57 26.13
N ALA A 150 -1.89 5.70 26.34
CA ALA A 150 -2.76 6.49 25.49
C ALA A 150 -2.34 7.96 25.46
N VAL A 151 -2.03 8.56 26.63
CA VAL A 151 -1.50 9.93 26.72
C VAL A 151 -0.18 10.06 25.96
N SER A 152 0.72 9.08 26.09
CA SER A 152 2.00 9.07 25.37
C SER A 152 1.81 9.04 23.86
N VAL A 153 0.89 8.21 23.35
CA VAL A 153 0.57 8.12 21.91
C VAL A 153 -0.04 9.43 21.41
N ILE A 154 -1.00 10.01 22.14
CA ILE A 154 -1.62 11.29 21.76
C ILE A 154 -0.56 12.39 21.67
N ARG A 155 0.36 12.47 22.63
CA ARG A 155 1.45 13.44 22.59
C ARG A 155 2.32 13.28 21.34
N GLN A 156 2.73 12.05 21.02
CA GLN A 156 3.52 11.76 19.81
C GLN A 156 2.76 12.15 18.53
N LEU A 157 1.44 11.91 18.48
CA LEU A 157 0.61 12.30 17.35
C LEU A 157 0.53 13.83 17.21
N THR A 158 0.32 14.56 18.30
CA THR A 158 0.29 16.03 18.28
C THR A 158 1.64 16.63 17.87
N GLU A 159 2.76 16.06 18.32
CA GLU A 159 4.09 16.45 17.89
C GLU A 159 4.30 16.23 16.38
N LEU A 160 3.82 15.10 15.85
CA LEU A 160 3.87 14.79 14.43
C LEU A 160 3.03 15.76 13.60
N GLU A 161 1.79 16.00 14.00
CA GLU A 161 0.87 16.94 13.35
C GLU A 161 1.43 18.36 13.34
N SER A 162 2.00 18.82 14.46
CA SER A 162 2.63 20.13 14.56
C SER A 162 3.78 20.29 13.56
N ARG A 163 4.57 19.24 13.33
CA ARG A 163 5.69 19.25 12.37
C ARG A 163 5.22 19.21 10.91
N MET A 164 4.06 18.59 10.64
CA MET A 164 3.48 18.56 9.31
C MET A 164 2.83 19.91 8.93
N MET A 165 2.38 20.68 9.91
CA MET A 165 1.68 21.96 9.72
C MET A 165 2.56 23.21 9.83
N SER A 166 3.82 23.06 10.27
CA SER A 166 4.82 24.13 10.38
C SER A 166 5.55 24.38 9.07
#